data_AF-A0A2V9XTL1-F1
#
_entry.id   AF-A0A2V9XTL1-F1
#
_cell.length_a   1.000
_cell.length_b   1.000
_cell.length_c   1.000
_cell.angle_alpha   90.00
_cell.angle_beta   90.00
_cell.angle_gamma   90.00
#
_symmetry.space_group_name_H-M   'P 1'
#
loop_
_entity.id
_entity.type
_entity.pdbx_description
1 polymer ?
#
loop_
_entity_poly.entity_id
_entity_poly.type
_entity_poly.pdbx_seq_one_letter_code
_entity_poly.pdbx_strand_id
1 'polypeptide(L)'
;MIRLVLWCRAGHGRLQAAKMLGMGEVPTISVNHLSEAQATAFMIADNRLTEISKWDEKLLAEQLKFLTEAELDFSVDVTGFLVPEVDLLLEALT
;
A
#
# COMPACT_ATOMS: atom_id res chain seq x y z
N MET A 1 -0.78 -10.43 -21.24
CA MET A 1 0.57 -11.03 -21.12
C MET A 1 1.20 -10.46 -19.87
N ILE A 2 1.37 -11.30 -18.84
CA ILE A 2 1.68 -10.85 -17.49
C ILE A 2 3.20 -10.71 -17.36
N ARG A 3 3.67 -9.49 -17.06
CA ARG A 3 5.12 -9.17 -16.94
C ARG A 3 5.60 -9.37 -15.51
N LEU A 4 6.91 -9.62 -15.37
CA LEU A 4 7.64 -9.56 -14.10
C LEU A 4 7.16 -8.37 -13.25
N VAL A 5 6.61 -8.67 -12.07
CA VAL A 5 6.10 -7.68 -11.12
C VAL A 5 7.29 -7.13 -10.33
N LEU A 6 7.95 -6.11 -10.86
CA LEU A 6 8.98 -5.39 -10.10
C LEU A 6 8.37 -4.54 -8.98
N TRP A 7 7.09 -4.19 -9.09
CA TRP A 7 6.35 -3.39 -8.12
C TRP A 7 4.96 -3.98 -7.89
N CYS A 8 4.80 -4.69 -6.76
CA CYS A 8 3.53 -5.29 -6.37
C CYS A 8 2.87 -4.34 -5.37
N ARG A 9 1.68 -3.79 -5.65
CA ARG A 9 0.98 -2.94 -4.67
C ARG A 9 0.22 -3.78 -3.64
N ALA A 10 -0.26 -4.97 -4.02
CA ALA A 10 -1.02 -5.88 -3.17
C ALA A 10 -0.68 -7.34 -3.49
N GLY A 11 -0.58 -8.19 -2.45
CA GLY A 11 -0.28 -9.61 -2.62
C GLY A 11 1.21 -9.98 -2.59
N HIS A 12 2.05 -9.21 -1.91
CA HIS A 12 3.48 -9.48 -1.71
C HIS A 12 3.77 -10.92 -1.26
N GLY A 13 3.01 -11.45 -0.28
CA GLY A 13 3.20 -12.83 0.20
C GLY A 13 3.01 -13.88 -0.90
N ARG A 14 2.00 -13.71 -1.76
CA ARG A 14 1.75 -14.60 -2.91
C ARG A 14 2.88 -14.51 -3.94
N LEU A 15 3.37 -13.30 -4.20
CA LEU A 15 4.52 -13.09 -5.09
C LEU A 15 5.80 -13.74 -4.55
N GLN A 16 6.07 -13.62 -3.24
CA GLN A 16 7.22 -14.28 -2.62
C GLN A 16 7.11 -15.81 -2.65
N ALA A 17 5.93 -16.36 -2.35
CA ALA A 17 5.70 -17.80 -2.46
C ALA A 17 5.91 -18.31 -3.89
N ALA A 18 5.38 -17.62 -4.90
CA ALA A 18 5.57 -17.98 -6.30
C ALA A 18 7.05 -17.94 -6.73
N LYS A 19 7.82 -16.95 -6.25
CA LYS A 19 9.28 -16.89 -6.44
C LYS A 19 9.98 -18.10 -5.82
N MET A 20 9.62 -18.48 -4.60
CA MET A 20 10.18 -19.67 -3.93
C MET A 20 9.84 -20.96 -4.67
N LEU A 21 8.69 -21.02 -5.33
CA LEU A 21 8.26 -22.14 -6.17
C LEU A 21 8.90 -22.14 -7.57
N GLY A 22 9.75 -21.16 -7.90
CA GLY A 22 10.39 -21.06 -9.22
C GLY A 22 9.42 -20.71 -10.36
N MET A 23 8.25 -20.14 -10.04
CA MET A 23 7.28 -19.74 -11.05
C MET A 23 7.81 -18.54 -11.84
N GLY A 24 7.90 -18.68 -13.17
CA GLY A 24 8.33 -17.59 -14.06
C GLY A 24 7.28 -16.49 -14.24
N GLU A 25 6.01 -16.80 -13.98
CA GLU A 25 4.89 -15.88 -14.15
C GLU A 25 3.84 -16.10 -13.04
N VAL A 26 3.12 -15.04 -12.68
CA VAL A 26 2.01 -15.08 -11.72
C VAL A 26 0.84 -14.24 -12.23
N PRO A 27 -0.42 -14.64 -12.01
CA PRO A 27 -1.58 -13.82 -12.37
C PRO A 27 -1.57 -12.45 -11.69
N THR A 28 -1.80 -11.38 -12.45
CA THR A 28 -1.87 -10.01 -11.92
C THR A 28 -3.01 -9.22 -12.54
N ILE A 29 -3.44 -8.18 -11.82
CA ILE A 29 -4.32 -7.13 -12.33
C ILE A 29 -3.49 -5.86 -12.45
N SER A 30 -3.53 -5.22 -13.61
CA SER A 30 -2.83 -3.97 -13.86
C SER A 30 -3.69 -2.79 -13.39
N VAL A 31 -3.09 -1.94 -12.55
CA VAL A 31 -3.71 -0.73 -11.99
C VAL A 31 -3.09 0.55 -12.57
N ASN A 32 -2.69 0.52 -13.85
CA ASN A 32 -2.02 1.65 -14.52
C ASN A 32 -2.87 2.93 -14.62
N HIS A 33 -4.16 2.84 -14.29
CA HIS A 33 -5.09 3.97 -14.26
C HIS A 33 -5.02 4.76 -12.93
N LEU A 34 -4.36 4.22 -11.90
CA LEU A 34 -4.21 4.91 -10.62
C LEU A 34 -3.03 5.87 -10.67
N SER A 35 -3.21 7.06 -10.11
CA SER A 35 -2.10 7.93 -9.75
C SER A 35 -1.23 7.28 -8.67
N GLU A 36 -0.03 7.81 -8.44
CA GLU A 36 0.84 7.31 -7.38
C GLU A 36 0.17 7.38 -6.00
N ALA A 37 -0.49 8.50 -5.70
CA ALA A 37 -1.24 8.67 -4.45
C ALA A 37 -2.40 7.69 -4.33
N GLN A 38 -3.16 7.48 -5.40
CA GLN A 38 -4.24 6.49 -5.41
C GLN A 38 -3.71 5.05 -5.22
N ALA A 39 -2.60 4.71 -5.85
CA ALA A 39 -1.97 3.40 -5.71
C ALA A 39 -1.40 3.16 -4.30
N THR A 40 -0.84 4.19 -3.67
CA THR A 40 -0.37 4.14 -2.27
C THR A 40 -1.54 4.03 -1.30
N ALA A 41 -2.59 4.85 -1.46
CA ALA A 41 -3.77 4.77 -0.63
C ALA A 41 -4.46 3.39 -0.74
N PHE A 42 -4.57 2.85 -1.95
CA PHE A 42 -5.09 1.50 -2.20
C PHE A 42 -4.25 0.43 -1.49
N MET A 43 -2.92 0.50 -1.56
CA MET A 43 -2.03 -0.44 -0.88
C MET A 43 -2.23 -0.41 0.65
N ILE A 44 -2.34 0.79 1.23
CA ILE A 44 -2.58 0.94 2.67
C ILE A 44 -3.95 0.35 3.03
N ALA A 45 -4.99 0.68 2.27
CA ALA A 45 -6.34 0.16 2.47
C ALA A 45 -6.41 -1.38 2.41
N ASP A 46 -5.84 -1.99 1.36
CA ASP A 46 -5.79 -3.44 1.18
C ASP A 46 -5.10 -4.12 2.37
N ASN A 47 -3.98 -3.56 2.84
CA ASN A 47 -3.26 -4.06 4.00
C ASN A 47 -4.00 -3.79 5.32
N ARG A 48 -4.82 -2.75 5.44
CA ARG A 48 -5.60 -2.46 6.65
C ARG A 48 -6.79 -3.41 6.81
N LEU A 49 -7.35 -3.90 5.71
CA LEU A 49 -8.48 -4.84 5.73
C LEU A 49 -8.13 -6.21 6.32
N THR A 50 -6.85 -6.58 6.41
CA THR A 50 -6.44 -7.87 6.97
C THR A 50 -6.32 -7.83 8.49
N GLU A 51 -7.04 -8.71 9.19
CA GLU A 51 -7.15 -8.77 10.66
C GLU A 51 -5.82 -9.06 11.41
N ILE A 52 -4.73 -9.42 10.70
CA ILE A 52 -3.44 -9.82 11.28
C ILE A 52 -2.28 -8.94 10.76
N SER A 53 -2.58 -7.74 10.25
CA SER A 53 -1.53 -6.87 9.71
C SER A 53 -0.56 -6.40 10.76
N LYS A 54 0.72 -6.73 10.55
CA LYS A 54 1.84 -6.11 11.26
C LYS A 54 2.33 -4.95 10.42
N TRP A 55 2.34 -3.76 11.00
CA TRP A 55 2.84 -2.57 10.35
C TRP A 55 4.28 -2.32 10.75
N ASP A 56 5.09 -1.93 9.77
CA ASP A 56 6.24 -1.09 10.06
C ASP A 56 5.70 0.32 10.23
N GLU A 57 5.56 0.77 11.47
CA GLU A 57 4.91 2.04 11.80
C GLU A 57 5.64 3.23 11.16
N LYS A 58 6.97 3.16 11.06
CA LYS A 58 7.77 4.20 10.42
C LYS A 58 7.46 4.27 8.92
N LEU A 59 7.48 3.12 8.24
CA LEU A 59 7.17 3.07 6.82
C LEU A 59 5.72 3.50 6.55
N LEU A 60 4.78 3.09 7.40
CA LEU A 60 3.38 3.53 7.31
C LEU A 60 3.26 5.05 7.47
N ALA A 61 3.90 5.63 8.48
CA ALA A 61 3.90 7.07 8.70
C ALA A 61 4.51 7.83 7.51
N GLU A 62 5.60 7.35 6.91
CA GLU A 62 6.18 7.95 5.70
C GLU A 62 5.21 7.92 4.50
N GLN A 63 4.48 6.82 4.30
CA GLN A 63 3.48 6.71 3.23
C GLN A 63 2.25 7.60 3.49
N LEU A 64 1.77 7.66 4.73
CA LEU A 64 0.66 8.54 5.12
C LEU A 64 1.06 10.02 4.98
N LYS A 65 2.30 10.37 5.35
CA LYS A 65 2.85 11.72 5.15
C LYS A 65 2.80 12.12 3.68
N PHE A 66 3.29 11.24 2.81
CA PHE A 66 3.23 11.45 1.36
C PHE A 66 1.79 11.72 0.87
N LEU A 67 0.80 10.98 1.38
CA LEU A 67 -0.60 11.22 1.03
C LEU A 67 -1.11 12.57 1.56
N THR A 68 -0.76 12.95 2.78
CA THR A 68 -1.20 14.23 3.36
C THR A 68 -0.57 15.47 2.72
N GLU A 69 0.63 15.33 2.15
CA GLU A 69 1.34 16.42 1.45
C GLU A 69 0.95 16.51 -0.05
N ALA A 70 0.29 15.48 -0.59
CA ALA A 70 -0.15 15.44 -1.97
C ALA A 70 -1.48 16.19 -2.19
N GLU A 71 -1.67 16.75 -3.38
CA GLU A 71 -2.97 17.28 -3.81
C GLU A 71 -3.90 16.12 -4.20
N LEU A 72 -4.75 15.71 -3.26
CA LEU A 72 -5.68 14.59 -3.44
C LEU A 72 -7.08 15.04 -3.87
N ASP A 73 -7.70 14.26 -4.75
CA ASP A 73 -9.13 14.36 -5.09
C ASP A 73 -10.02 13.47 -4.19
N PHE A 74 -9.44 12.85 -3.15
CA PHE A 74 -10.09 11.97 -2.19
C PHE A 74 -9.59 12.22 -0.75
N SER A 75 -10.36 11.77 0.26
CA SER A 75 -9.95 11.84 1.67
C SER A 75 -8.98 10.71 2.04
N VAL A 76 -7.97 10.99 2.85
CA VAL A 76 -7.04 9.98 3.40
C VAL A 76 -7.78 8.89 4.18
N ASP A 77 -8.99 9.16 4.68
CA ASP A 77 -9.84 8.18 5.38
C ASP A 77 -10.16 6.93 4.54
N VAL A 78 -10.06 7.00 3.20
CA VAL A 78 -10.24 5.82 2.31
C VAL A 78 -9.20 4.72 2.57
N THR A 79 -8.09 5.06 3.23
CA THR A 79 -7.06 4.10 3.66
C THR A 79 -7.49 3.24 4.86
N GLY A 80 -8.60 3.58 5.52
CA GLY A 80 -9.07 2.93 6.74
C GLY A 80 -8.38 3.42 8.02
N PHE A 81 -7.61 4.51 7.93
CA PHE A 81 -7.09 5.27 9.06
C PHE A 81 -7.85 6.59 9.17
N LEU A 82 -8.37 6.90 10.35
CA LEU A 82 -9.00 8.19 10.59
C LEU A 82 -7.93 9.28 10.74
N VAL A 83 -8.27 10.53 10.38
CA VAL A 83 -7.37 11.69 10.55
C VAL A 83 -6.65 11.73 11.91
N PRO A 84 -7.31 11.53 13.07
CA PRO A 84 -6.61 11.54 14.35
C PRO A 84 -5.60 10.39 14.52
N GLU A 85 -5.83 9.22 13.91
CA GLU A 85 -4.85 8.13 13.92
C GLU A 85 -3.64 8.47 13.04
N VAL A 86 -3.88 9.12 11.90
CA VAL A 86 -2.83 9.60 11.01
C VAL A 86 -1.95 10.62 11.71
N ASP A 87 -2.53 11.61 12.38
CA ASP A 87 -1.79 12.63 13.11
C ASP A 87 -0.85 12.01 14.16
N LEU A 88 -1.35 11.04 14.94
CA LEU A 88 -0.53 10.33 15.93
C LEU A 88 0.63 9.55 15.30
N LEU A 89 0.41 8.91 14.15
CA LEU A 89 1.47 8.20 13.42
C LEU A 89 2.52 9.16 12.86
N LEU A 90 2.12 10.35 12.43
CA LEU A 90 3.02 11.39 11.93
C LEU A 90 3.85 12.03 13.05
N GLU A 91 3.25 12.27 14.21
CA GLU A 91 3.98 12.77 15.40
C GLU A 91 5.06 11.78 15.86
N ALA A 92 4.80 10.47 15.74
CA ALA A 92 5.77 9.43 16.10
C ALA A 92 6.97 9.32 15.13
N LEU A 93 6.92 10.00 13.98
CA LEU A 93 8.01 10.03 12.99
C LEU A 93 9.07 11.12 13.30
N THR A 94 8.71 12.12 14.11
CA THR A 94 9.56 13.24 14.56
C THR A 94 10.43 12.90 15.75
#